data_AF-A0A3R7MMN6-F1
#
_entry.id   AF-A0A3R7MMN6-F1
#
_cell.length_a   1.000
_cell.length_b   1.000
_cell.length_c   1.000
_cell.angle_alpha   90.00
_cell.angle_beta   90.00
_cell.angle_gamma   90.00
#
_symmetry.space_group_name_H-M   'P 1'
#
loop_
_entity.id
_entity.type
_entity.pdbx_description
1 polymer ?
#
loop_
_entity_poly.entity_id
_entity_poly.type
_entity_poly.pdbx_seq_one_letter_code
_entity_poly.pdbx_strand_id
1 'polypeptide(L)'
;MALNSVVHLQFPSLTLFTSVKAFRDAVSETADLAGQHEVISETLTANVYNEISTLIKELKEERKKHLAEGSRVQQNLSHSLQQLEKAKKNYEKAFREAEKAHENFTKADADLHLSRAEVEKQRMNASIKSQQCEDSKNEYANQLQKTNRLQSDHYNSIMPGIFQSLQDMDEKRINNFKNLLKKSVETERSVFPIINKCLDGIISAADSIDEKNDSMVVIERYKSGFTPPGDIPFDDLSTPRQNGEMTPNHPPLRHDTIKGTISASKLKKRGGLFGIFGSNKNNFSFSEKEDFSDLPPNQRKKRIQQRIDDVTFKLHQETAARDGLLKMKEVYEGNPSLGDPMSIMGQLNDSCQRIEKLRADLKRYQDLLEDADGDPQGVGGGAASGGPSTPNASLARHHSTVMSPHHNGGGASPRSSVTSHRTSL
;
A
#
# COMPACT_ATOMS: atom_id res chain seq x y z
N MET A 1 -14.77 18.64 -3.74
CA MET A 1 -16.11 19.25 -3.69
C MET A 1 -16.62 19.58 -2.28
N ALA A 2 -16.42 18.74 -1.25
CA ALA A 2 -16.97 18.99 0.10
C ALA A 2 -16.44 20.27 0.81
N LEU A 3 -15.18 20.66 0.57
CA LEU A 3 -14.62 21.90 1.13
C LEU A 3 -15.27 23.18 0.58
N ASN A 4 -15.59 23.21 -0.72
CA ASN A 4 -16.21 24.37 -1.36
C ASN A 4 -17.64 24.63 -0.84
N SER A 5 -18.40 23.58 -0.55
CA SER A 5 -19.77 23.73 -0.02
C SER A 5 -19.81 24.20 1.44
N VAL A 6 -18.84 23.79 2.27
CA VAL A 6 -18.81 24.15 3.71
C VAL A 6 -18.41 25.61 3.93
N VAL A 7 -17.49 26.15 3.12
CA VAL A 7 -17.09 27.56 3.21
C VAL A 7 -18.23 28.49 2.78
N HIS A 8 -18.97 28.12 1.72
CA HIS A 8 -20.02 28.96 1.17
C HIS A 8 -21.28 29.06 2.06
N LEU A 9 -21.58 28.01 2.83
CA LEU A 9 -22.78 27.93 3.67
C LEU A 9 -22.61 28.53 5.08
N GLN A 10 -21.38 28.59 5.61
CA GLN A 10 -21.14 29.03 6.99
C GLN A 10 -20.76 30.52 7.13
N PHE A 11 -20.33 31.18 6.03
CA PHE A 11 -19.84 32.58 6.05
C PHE A 11 -19.98 33.32 4.70
N PRO A 12 -21.18 33.82 4.33
CA PRO A 12 -21.41 34.55 3.08
C PRO A 12 -20.59 35.84 2.93
N SER A 13 -20.03 36.36 4.04
CA SER A 13 -19.27 37.61 4.06
C SER A 13 -17.77 37.46 3.91
N LEU A 14 -17.21 36.26 4.10
CA LEU A 14 -15.78 36.02 3.92
C LEU A 14 -15.41 35.88 2.44
N THR A 15 -16.38 35.54 1.58
CA THR A 15 -16.21 35.43 0.13
C THR A 15 -16.06 36.78 -0.56
N LEU A 16 -16.23 37.91 0.14
CA LEU A 16 -16.02 39.26 -0.43
C LEU A 16 -14.54 39.64 -0.47
N PHE A 17 -13.75 39.15 0.48
CA PHE A 17 -12.31 39.40 0.55
C PHE A 17 -11.59 38.69 -0.60
N THR A 18 -10.85 39.45 -1.40
CA THR A 18 -10.02 38.97 -2.50
C THR A 18 -8.99 37.96 -2.01
N SER A 19 -8.42 38.16 -0.82
CA SER A 19 -7.53 37.20 -0.15
C SER A 19 -8.15 35.81 0.07
N VAL A 20 -9.43 35.74 0.47
CA VAL A 20 -10.14 34.46 0.66
C VAL A 20 -10.54 33.84 -0.69
N LYS A 21 -10.90 34.66 -1.69
CA LYS A 21 -11.17 34.17 -3.05
C LYS A 21 -9.91 33.56 -3.66
N ALA A 22 -8.79 34.28 -3.62
CA ALA A 22 -7.50 33.83 -4.10
C ALA A 22 -7.07 32.50 -3.46
N PHE A 23 -7.23 32.37 -2.13
CA PHE A 23 -6.93 31.12 -1.45
C PHE A 23 -7.79 29.95 -1.93
N ARG A 24 -9.10 30.16 -2.10
CA ARG A 24 -10.00 29.13 -2.63
C ARG A 24 -9.58 28.72 -4.05
N ASP A 25 -9.25 29.69 -4.89
CA ASP A 25 -8.89 29.43 -6.28
C ASP A 25 -7.55 28.67 -6.34
N ALA A 26 -6.56 29.05 -5.52
CA ALA A 26 -5.31 28.30 -5.37
C ALA A 26 -5.50 26.85 -4.86
N VAL A 27 -6.43 26.64 -3.93
CA VAL A 27 -6.80 25.29 -3.46
C VAL A 27 -7.47 24.48 -4.59
N SER A 28 -8.24 25.12 -5.47
CA SER A 28 -8.82 24.46 -6.65
C SER A 28 -7.74 24.00 -7.62
N GLU A 29 -6.79 24.88 -7.96
CA GLU A 29 -5.66 24.51 -8.83
C GLU A 29 -4.80 23.40 -8.21
N THR A 30 -4.64 23.39 -6.88
CA THR A 30 -3.95 22.31 -6.16
C THR A 30 -4.70 20.97 -6.27
N ALA A 31 -6.03 21.00 -6.28
CA ALA A 31 -6.84 19.79 -6.48
C ALA A 31 -6.67 19.25 -7.92
N ASP A 32 -6.59 20.14 -8.91
CA ASP A 32 -6.36 19.75 -10.30
C ASP A 32 -4.94 19.16 -10.48
N LEU A 33 -3.92 19.73 -9.82
CA LEU A 33 -2.57 19.13 -9.75
C LEU A 33 -2.59 17.70 -9.18
N ALA A 34 -3.37 17.47 -8.11
CA ALA A 34 -3.52 16.14 -7.54
C ALA A 34 -4.17 15.18 -8.54
N GLY A 35 -5.19 15.63 -9.28
CA GLY A 35 -5.82 14.86 -10.36
C GLY A 35 -4.83 14.48 -11.47
N GLN A 36 -3.91 15.38 -11.84
CA GLN A 36 -2.87 15.06 -12.83
C GLN A 36 -1.91 13.97 -12.35
N HIS A 37 -1.54 13.96 -11.06
CA HIS A 37 -0.73 12.87 -10.51
C HIS A 37 -1.50 11.54 -10.44
N GLU A 38 -2.80 11.58 -10.18
CA GLU A 38 -3.67 10.39 -10.27
C GLU A 38 -3.67 9.83 -11.70
N VAL A 39 -3.83 10.68 -12.72
CA VAL A 39 -3.75 10.30 -14.15
C VAL A 39 -2.41 9.64 -14.49
N ILE A 40 -1.28 10.19 -14.00
CA ILE A 40 0.04 9.55 -14.16
C ILE A 40 0.02 8.14 -13.55
N SER A 41 -0.41 8.01 -12.30
CA SER A 41 -0.44 6.74 -11.57
C SER A 41 -1.28 5.68 -12.27
N GLU A 42 -2.49 6.04 -12.70
CA GLU A 42 -3.38 5.14 -13.44
C GLU A 42 -2.77 4.71 -14.78
N THR A 43 -2.20 5.68 -15.51
CA THR A 43 -1.60 5.42 -16.83
C THR A 43 -0.36 4.53 -16.73
N LEU A 44 0.53 4.78 -15.76
CA LEU A 44 1.69 3.93 -15.50
C LEU A 44 1.26 2.52 -15.07
N THR A 45 0.22 2.40 -14.26
CA THR A 45 -0.31 1.10 -13.84
C THR A 45 -0.86 0.33 -15.04
N ALA A 46 -1.72 0.96 -15.83
CA ALA A 46 -2.38 0.34 -16.97
C ALA A 46 -1.42 -0.03 -18.10
N ASN A 47 -0.47 0.86 -18.41
CA ASN A 47 0.30 0.81 -19.66
C ASN A 47 1.79 0.48 -19.47
N VAL A 48 2.28 0.41 -18.23
CA VAL A 48 3.67 0.03 -17.94
C VAL A 48 3.67 -1.20 -17.04
N TYR A 49 3.07 -1.12 -15.85
CA TYR A 49 3.08 -2.22 -14.90
C TYR A 49 2.38 -3.48 -15.44
N ASN A 50 1.18 -3.34 -16.01
CA ASN A 50 0.44 -4.48 -16.57
C ASN A 50 1.15 -5.07 -17.80
N GLU A 51 1.73 -4.22 -18.67
CA GLU A 51 2.51 -4.68 -19.83
C GLU A 51 3.77 -5.45 -19.38
N ILE A 52 4.51 -4.96 -18.38
CA ILE A 52 5.64 -5.68 -17.76
C ILE A 52 5.17 -7.04 -17.22
N SER A 53 4.06 -7.05 -16.48
CA SER A 53 3.52 -8.26 -15.86
C SER A 53 3.15 -9.32 -16.90
N THR A 54 2.55 -8.90 -18.02
CA THR A 54 2.22 -9.78 -19.15
C THR A 54 3.48 -10.29 -19.84
N LEU A 55 4.42 -9.40 -20.16
CA LEU A 55 5.69 -9.74 -20.79
C LEU A 55 6.48 -10.77 -19.97
N ILE A 56 6.51 -10.63 -18.64
CA ILE A 56 7.17 -11.61 -17.76
C ILE A 56 6.53 -12.99 -17.87
N LYS A 57 5.19 -13.07 -17.92
CA LYS A 57 4.48 -14.35 -18.04
C LYS A 57 4.78 -15.02 -19.38
N GLU A 58 4.68 -14.27 -20.47
CA GLU A 58 4.96 -14.77 -21.82
C GLU A 58 6.40 -15.29 -21.94
N LEU A 59 7.39 -14.50 -21.50
CA LEU A 59 8.80 -14.89 -21.58
C LEU A 59 9.13 -16.10 -20.70
N LYS A 60 8.47 -16.28 -19.55
CA LYS A 60 8.65 -17.47 -18.72
C LYS A 60 8.17 -18.73 -19.44
N GLU A 61 7.01 -18.68 -20.08
CA GLU A 61 6.47 -19.81 -20.83
C GLU A 61 7.28 -20.10 -22.10
N GLU A 62 7.67 -19.06 -22.84
CA GLU A 62 8.53 -19.16 -24.02
C GLU A 62 9.90 -19.78 -23.66
N ARG A 63 10.55 -19.30 -22.60
CA ARG A 63 11.80 -19.88 -22.09
C ARG A 63 11.63 -21.35 -21.72
N LYS A 64 10.55 -21.69 -21.01
CA LYS A 64 10.27 -23.08 -20.61
C LYS A 64 10.12 -23.98 -21.83
N LYS A 65 9.42 -23.52 -22.87
CA LYS A 65 9.25 -24.25 -24.14
C LYS A 65 10.59 -24.51 -24.82
N HIS A 66 11.44 -23.50 -24.98
CA HIS A 66 12.75 -23.67 -25.64
C HIS A 66 13.69 -24.59 -24.86
N LEU A 67 13.71 -24.50 -23.53
CA LEU A 67 14.51 -25.38 -22.69
C LEU A 67 14.00 -26.84 -22.71
N ALA A 68 12.69 -27.03 -22.70
CA ALA A 68 12.09 -28.37 -22.83
C ALA A 68 12.45 -29.00 -24.18
N GLU A 69 12.42 -28.22 -25.26
CA GLU A 69 12.83 -28.68 -26.58
C GLU A 69 14.32 -29.04 -26.63
N GLY A 70 15.19 -28.18 -26.05
CA GLY A 70 16.63 -28.47 -25.90
C GLY A 70 16.89 -29.78 -25.16
N SER A 71 16.20 -29.99 -24.04
CA SER A 71 16.28 -31.24 -23.27
C SER A 71 15.83 -32.45 -24.08
N ARG A 72 14.72 -32.33 -24.82
CA ARG A 72 14.17 -33.39 -25.67
C ARG A 72 15.16 -33.82 -26.75
N VAL A 73 15.77 -32.87 -27.47
CA VAL A 73 16.71 -33.20 -28.55
C VAL A 73 18.02 -33.77 -28.01
N GLN A 74 18.47 -33.33 -26.83
CA GLN A 74 19.63 -33.88 -26.14
C GLN A 74 19.38 -35.33 -25.67
N GLN A 75 18.20 -35.60 -25.11
CA GLN A 75 17.79 -36.96 -24.73
C GLN A 75 17.70 -37.89 -25.95
N ASN A 76 17.18 -37.40 -27.08
CA ASN A 76 17.12 -38.18 -28.32
C ASN A 76 18.51 -38.58 -28.81
N LEU A 77 19.47 -37.65 -28.83
CA LEU A 77 20.86 -37.95 -29.21
C LEU A 77 21.50 -38.95 -28.22
N SER A 78 21.34 -38.74 -26.92
CA SER A 78 21.83 -39.65 -25.88
C SER A 78 21.29 -41.07 -26.06
N HIS A 79 19.99 -41.21 -26.33
CA HIS A 79 19.38 -42.51 -26.58
C HIS A 79 19.94 -43.18 -27.85
N SER A 80 20.13 -42.42 -28.93
CA SER A 80 20.72 -42.95 -30.17
C SER A 80 22.16 -43.43 -29.98
N LEU A 81 22.96 -42.72 -29.18
CA LEU A 81 24.32 -43.13 -28.81
C LEU A 81 24.32 -44.42 -27.98
N GLN A 82 23.39 -44.58 -27.04
CA GLN A 82 23.24 -45.82 -26.26
C GLN A 82 22.86 -47.01 -27.15
N GLN A 83 21.97 -46.81 -28.12
CA GLN A 83 21.61 -47.84 -29.09
C GLN A 83 22.80 -48.23 -29.97
N LEU A 84 23.60 -47.26 -30.40
CA LEU A 84 24.82 -47.49 -31.18
C LEU A 84 25.82 -48.36 -30.41
N GLU A 85 26.08 -48.01 -29.14
CA GLU A 85 26.99 -48.77 -28.28
C GLU A 85 26.50 -50.21 -28.06
N LYS A 86 25.18 -50.41 -27.90
CA LYS A 86 24.58 -51.74 -27.80
C LYS A 86 24.75 -52.54 -29.08
N ALA A 87 24.47 -51.94 -30.24
CA ALA A 87 24.62 -52.61 -31.54
C ALA A 87 26.07 -53.01 -31.80
N LYS A 88 27.03 -52.12 -31.47
CA LYS A 88 28.46 -52.40 -31.54
C LYS A 88 28.86 -53.59 -30.67
N LYS A 89 28.46 -53.62 -29.39
CA LYS A 89 28.75 -54.75 -28.48
C LYS A 89 28.16 -56.07 -28.97
N ASN A 90 26.96 -56.04 -29.54
CA ASN A 90 26.33 -57.23 -30.12
C ASN A 90 27.13 -57.75 -31.31
N TYR A 91 27.57 -56.87 -32.21
CA TYR A 91 28.44 -57.23 -33.33
C TYR A 91 29.78 -57.81 -32.84
N GLU A 92 30.46 -57.16 -31.89
CA GLU A 92 31.73 -57.65 -31.32
C GLU A 92 31.59 -59.04 -30.67
N LYS A 93 30.42 -59.33 -30.07
CA LYS A 93 30.12 -60.65 -29.52
C LYS A 93 29.88 -61.67 -30.64
N ALA A 94 29.03 -61.35 -31.62
CA ALA A 94 28.71 -62.25 -32.73
C ALA A 94 29.95 -62.58 -33.58
N PHE A 95 30.84 -61.60 -33.77
CA PHE A 95 32.12 -61.78 -34.44
C PHE A 95 33.00 -62.81 -33.73
N ARG A 96 33.21 -62.67 -32.41
CA ARG A 96 33.98 -63.64 -31.61
C ARG A 96 33.37 -65.04 -31.63
N GLU A 97 32.04 -65.14 -31.61
CA GLU A 97 31.35 -66.44 -31.71
C GLU A 97 31.52 -67.07 -33.10
N ALA A 98 31.49 -66.28 -34.17
CA ALA A 98 31.73 -66.74 -35.54
C ALA A 98 33.17 -67.22 -35.74
N GLU A 99 34.17 -66.46 -35.26
CA GLU A 99 35.59 -66.87 -35.31
C GLU A 99 35.80 -68.20 -34.58
N LYS A 100 35.26 -68.33 -33.36
CA LYS A 100 35.36 -69.57 -32.58
C LYS A 100 34.68 -70.76 -33.27
N ALA A 101 33.51 -70.55 -33.86
CA ALA A 101 32.80 -71.61 -34.59
C ALA A 101 33.56 -72.04 -35.86
N HIS A 102 34.17 -71.08 -36.56
CA HIS A 102 35.00 -71.34 -37.74
C HIS A 102 36.28 -72.10 -37.40
N GLU A 103 36.96 -71.74 -36.30
CA GLU A 103 38.14 -72.46 -35.80
C GLU A 103 37.77 -73.90 -35.42
N ASN A 104 36.65 -74.10 -34.71
CA ASN A 104 36.16 -75.44 -34.35
C ASN A 104 35.82 -76.30 -35.58
N PHE A 105 35.19 -75.71 -36.60
CA PHE A 105 34.94 -76.40 -37.87
C PHE A 105 36.25 -76.79 -38.54
N THR A 106 37.21 -75.87 -38.63
CA THR A 106 38.52 -76.12 -39.25
C THR A 106 39.27 -77.26 -38.55
N LYS A 107 39.26 -77.29 -37.20
CA LYS A 107 39.83 -78.39 -36.41
C LYS A 107 39.10 -79.72 -36.67
N ALA A 108 37.78 -79.70 -36.73
CA ALA A 108 36.98 -80.90 -36.97
C ALA A 108 37.17 -81.47 -38.39
N ASP A 109 37.27 -80.62 -39.41
CA ASP A 109 37.48 -81.01 -40.80
C ASP A 109 38.87 -81.64 -41.03
N ALA A 110 39.87 -81.24 -40.23
CA ALA A 110 41.22 -81.78 -40.24
C ALA A 110 41.40 -83.07 -39.40
N ASP A 111 40.41 -83.46 -38.59
CA ASP A 111 40.50 -84.64 -37.72
C ASP A 111 40.02 -85.91 -38.43
N LEU A 112 40.97 -86.80 -38.72
CA LEU A 112 40.72 -88.08 -39.39
C LEU A 112 39.89 -89.07 -38.54
N HIS A 113 39.71 -88.81 -37.25
CA HIS A 113 38.96 -89.66 -36.32
C HIS A 113 37.50 -89.24 -36.15
N LEU A 114 37.08 -88.08 -36.66
CA LEU A 114 35.69 -87.62 -36.60
C LEU A 114 34.83 -88.20 -37.74
N SER A 115 33.55 -88.44 -37.45
CA SER A 115 32.62 -88.88 -38.47
C SER A 115 32.24 -87.74 -39.42
N ARG A 116 31.89 -88.08 -40.67
CA ARG A 116 31.39 -87.10 -41.65
C ARG A 116 30.17 -86.31 -41.14
N ALA A 117 29.31 -86.94 -40.34
CA ALA A 117 28.14 -86.30 -39.75
C ALA A 117 28.53 -85.24 -38.71
N GLU A 118 29.57 -85.48 -37.91
CA GLU A 118 30.07 -84.53 -36.92
C GLU A 118 30.78 -83.33 -37.57
N VAL A 119 31.56 -83.56 -38.62
CA VAL A 119 32.17 -82.48 -39.42
C VAL A 119 31.09 -81.60 -40.06
N GLU A 120 30.07 -82.21 -40.67
CA GLU A 120 28.97 -81.45 -41.27
C GLU A 120 28.17 -80.66 -40.23
N LYS A 121 27.98 -81.20 -39.03
CA LYS A 121 27.37 -80.46 -37.91
C LYS A 121 28.17 -79.21 -37.54
N GLN A 122 29.51 -79.30 -37.49
CA GLN A 122 30.35 -78.14 -37.22
C GLN A 122 30.35 -77.13 -38.38
N ARG A 123 30.30 -77.61 -39.63
CA ARG A 123 30.13 -76.75 -40.82
C ARG A 123 28.84 -75.95 -40.74
N MET A 124 27.72 -76.60 -40.43
CA MET A 124 26.42 -75.94 -40.30
C MET A 124 26.44 -74.90 -39.16
N ASN A 125 27.06 -75.21 -38.02
CA ASN A 125 27.22 -74.26 -36.90
C ASN A 125 28.06 -73.03 -37.32
N ALA A 126 29.20 -73.23 -37.97
CA ALA A 126 30.04 -72.16 -38.47
C ALA A 126 29.27 -71.26 -39.46
N SER A 127 28.50 -71.86 -40.38
CA SER A 127 27.66 -71.11 -41.32
C SER A 127 26.58 -70.29 -40.61
N ILE A 128 25.88 -70.85 -39.61
CA ILE A 128 24.86 -70.14 -38.83
C ILE A 128 25.48 -68.97 -38.06
N LYS A 129 26.63 -69.18 -37.42
CA LYS A 129 27.32 -68.12 -36.66
C LYS A 129 27.88 -67.03 -37.57
N SER A 130 28.36 -67.39 -38.75
CA SER A 130 28.76 -66.42 -39.78
C SER A 130 27.58 -65.54 -40.21
N GLN A 131 26.40 -66.12 -40.46
CA GLN A 131 25.21 -65.35 -40.82
C GLN A 131 24.77 -64.41 -39.69
N GLN A 132 24.72 -64.89 -38.44
CA GLN A 132 24.40 -64.05 -37.27
C GLN A 132 25.37 -62.87 -37.08
N CYS A 133 26.65 -63.07 -37.42
CA CYS A 133 27.66 -62.01 -37.40
C CYS A 133 27.37 -60.95 -38.47
N GLU A 134 27.11 -61.35 -39.72
CA GLU A 134 26.78 -60.42 -40.79
C GLU A 134 25.47 -59.65 -40.52
N ASP A 135 24.45 -60.30 -39.95
CA ASP A 135 23.21 -59.62 -39.54
C ASP A 135 23.49 -58.55 -38.47
N SER A 136 24.31 -58.87 -37.46
CA SER A 136 24.69 -57.93 -36.39
C SER A 136 25.57 -56.79 -36.90
N LYS A 137 26.42 -57.04 -37.89
CA LYS A 137 27.26 -56.05 -38.57
C LYS A 137 26.43 -55.05 -39.35
N ASN A 138 25.42 -55.54 -40.09
CA ASN A 138 24.49 -54.68 -40.83
C ASN A 138 23.67 -53.80 -39.88
N GLU A 139 23.19 -54.35 -38.76
CA GLU A 139 22.50 -53.57 -37.73
C GLU A 139 23.39 -52.48 -37.13
N TYR A 140 24.64 -52.82 -36.79
CA TYR A 140 25.62 -51.84 -36.30
C TYR A 140 25.89 -50.74 -37.33
N ALA A 141 26.12 -51.09 -38.60
CA ALA A 141 26.37 -50.13 -39.66
C ALA A 141 25.18 -49.17 -39.88
N ASN A 142 23.95 -49.71 -39.87
CA ASN A 142 22.73 -48.92 -40.00
C ASN A 142 22.56 -47.94 -38.83
N GLN A 143 22.72 -48.43 -37.60
CA GLN A 143 22.61 -47.57 -36.42
C GLN A 143 23.72 -46.51 -36.39
N LEU A 144 24.95 -46.85 -36.80
CA LEU A 144 26.06 -45.89 -36.89
C LEU A 144 25.73 -44.75 -37.86
N GLN A 145 25.24 -45.07 -39.06
CA GLN A 145 24.87 -44.05 -40.03
C GLN A 145 23.74 -43.16 -39.50
N LYS A 146 22.72 -43.75 -38.86
CA LYS A 146 21.61 -43.01 -38.23
C LYS A 146 22.10 -42.08 -37.13
N THR A 147 22.92 -42.57 -36.20
CA THR A 147 23.44 -41.78 -35.09
C THR A 147 24.37 -40.66 -35.57
N ASN A 148 25.23 -40.91 -36.57
CA ASN A 148 26.11 -39.87 -37.13
C ASN A 148 25.32 -38.74 -37.81
N ARG A 149 24.26 -39.07 -38.56
CA ARG A 149 23.37 -38.05 -39.14
C ARG A 149 22.69 -37.23 -38.05
N LEU A 150 22.10 -37.90 -37.06
CA LEU A 150 21.44 -37.23 -35.94
C LEU A 150 22.42 -36.34 -35.16
N GLN A 151 23.65 -36.78 -34.95
CA GLN A 151 24.68 -36.01 -34.27
C GLN A 151 25.07 -34.76 -35.07
N SER A 152 25.27 -34.91 -36.38
CA SER A 152 25.55 -33.77 -37.26
C SER A 152 24.41 -32.75 -37.22
N ASP A 153 23.17 -33.19 -37.39
CA ASP A 153 21.99 -32.31 -37.37
C ASP A 153 21.84 -31.63 -36.00
N HIS A 154 22.08 -32.37 -34.91
CA HIS A 154 21.99 -31.86 -33.54
C HIS A 154 22.93 -30.67 -33.33
N TYR A 155 24.22 -30.81 -33.67
CA TYR A 155 25.21 -29.77 -33.39
C TYR A 155 25.27 -28.67 -34.45
N ASN A 156 24.98 -28.98 -35.71
CA ASN A 156 25.14 -28.01 -36.81
C ASN A 156 23.86 -27.28 -37.19
N SER A 157 22.69 -27.70 -36.68
CA SER A 157 21.40 -27.11 -37.07
C SER A 157 20.43 -26.98 -35.90
N ILE A 158 20.07 -28.09 -35.25
CA ILE A 158 18.96 -28.13 -34.28
C ILE A 158 19.29 -27.33 -33.01
N MET A 159 20.43 -27.62 -32.35
CA MET A 159 20.82 -26.89 -31.14
C MET A 159 21.13 -25.41 -31.40
N PRO A 160 21.88 -25.05 -32.46
CA PRO A 160 22.03 -23.64 -32.86
C PRO A 160 20.68 -22.94 -33.05
N GLY A 161 19.69 -23.57 -33.68
CA GLY A 161 18.35 -23.00 -33.84
C GLY A 161 17.62 -22.76 -32.51
N ILE A 162 17.77 -23.68 -31.54
CA ILE A 162 17.21 -23.51 -30.19
C ILE A 162 17.90 -22.36 -29.45
N PHE A 163 19.23 -22.26 -29.56
CA PHE A 163 19.97 -21.15 -28.96
C PHE A 163 19.65 -19.81 -29.61
N GLN A 164 19.48 -19.77 -30.94
CA GLN A 164 19.00 -18.58 -31.63
C GLN A 164 17.62 -18.16 -31.13
N SER A 165 16.69 -19.11 -30.95
CA SER A 165 15.37 -18.80 -30.41
C SER A 165 15.43 -18.22 -28.99
N LEU A 166 16.33 -18.73 -28.14
CA LEU A 166 16.57 -18.19 -26.80
C LEU A 166 17.19 -16.78 -26.86
N GLN A 167 18.10 -16.55 -27.81
CA GLN A 167 18.70 -15.23 -28.05
C GLN A 167 17.64 -14.22 -28.51
N ASP A 168 16.83 -14.57 -29.51
CA ASP A 168 15.77 -13.70 -30.05
C ASP A 168 14.76 -13.33 -28.95
N MET A 169 14.40 -14.30 -28.10
CA MET A 169 13.55 -14.07 -26.93
C MET A 169 14.20 -13.08 -25.94
N ASP A 170 15.51 -13.18 -25.69
CA ASP A 170 16.22 -12.28 -24.78
C ASP A 170 16.35 -10.86 -25.36
N GLU A 171 16.65 -10.75 -26.65
CA GLU A 171 16.68 -9.48 -27.38
C GLU A 171 15.29 -8.80 -27.39
N LYS A 172 14.22 -9.59 -27.60
CA LYS A 172 12.83 -9.14 -27.45
C LYS A 172 12.55 -8.62 -26.04
N ARG A 173 13.00 -9.31 -24.98
CA ARG A 173 12.86 -8.82 -23.59
C ARG A 173 13.53 -7.45 -23.43
N ILE A 174 14.78 -7.33 -23.86
CA ILE A 174 15.58 -6.11 -23.71
C ILE A 174 14.93 -4.94 -24.44
N ASN A 175 14.50 -5.14 -25.68
CA ASN A 175 13.89 -4.08 -26.48
C ASN A 175 12.52 -3.63 -25.92
N ASN A 176 11.68 -4.57 -25.48
CA ASN A 176 10.41 -4.22 -24.86
C ASN A 176 10.61 -3.45 -23.54
N PHE A 177 11.54 -3.89 -22.70
CA PHE A 177 11.84 -3.18 -21.44
C PHE A 177 12.34 -1.75 -21.70
N LYS A 178 13.23 -1.57 -22.68
CA LYS A 178 13.67 -0.25 -23.14
C LYS A 178 12.49 0.64 -23.55
N ASN A 179 11.52 0.11 -24.30
CA ASN A 179 10.37 0.88 -24.75
C ASN A 179 9.42 1.24 -23.59
N LEU A 180 9.23 0.32 -22.64
CA LEU A 180 8.42 0.56 -21.43
C LEU A 180 9.02 1.66 -20.55
N LEU A 181 10.34 1.72 -20.41
CA LEU A 181 11.03 2.83 -19.72
C LEU A 181 10.84 4.18 -20.42
N LYS A 182 10.83 4.19 -21.75
CA LYS A 182 10.53 5.43 -22.49
C LYS A 182 9.08 5.87 -22.28
N LYS A 183 8.15 4.92 -22.36
CA LYS A 183 6.72 5.14 -22.16
C LYS A 183 6.40 5.68 -20.75
N SER A 184 7.11 5.22 -19.72
CA SER A 184 6.93 5.75 -18.37
C SER A 184 7.34 7.23 -18.29
N VAL A 185 8.47 7.61 -18.89
CA VAL A 185 8.92 9.02 -18.92
C VAL A 185 8.00 9.89 -19.77
N GLU A 186 7.50 9.37 -20.90
CA GLU A 186 6.52 10.07 -21.74
C GLU A 186 5.20 10.33 -20.99
N THR A 187 4.76 9.37 -20.17
CA THR A 187 3.58 9.52 -19.31
C THR A 187 3.74 10.68 -18.33
N GLU A 188 4.88 10.74 -17.62
CA GLU A 188 5.20 11.85 -16.70
C GLU A 188 5.24 13.20 -17.43
N ARG A 189 5.88 13.26 -18.61
CA ARG A 189 5.99 14.50 -19.39
C ARG A 189 4.65 14.98 -19.94
N SER A 190 3.71 14.08 -20.18
CA SER A 190 2.43 14.41 -20.82
C SER A 190 1.56 15.35 -19.98
N VAL A 191 1.72 15.36 -18.66
CA VAL A 191 0.93 16.21 -17.76
C VAL A 191 1.52 17.60 -17.53
N PHE A 192 2.77 17.84 -17.94
CA PHE A 192 3.46 19.12 -17.70
C PHE A 192 2.69 20.35 -18.18
N PRO A 193 2.01 20.36 -19.36
CA PRO A 193 1.23 21.51 -19.78
C PRO A 193 0.11 21.87 -18.79
N ILE A 194 -0.56 20.86 -18.21
CA ILE A 194 -1.64 21.08 -17.24
C ILE A 194 -1.07 21.48 -15.88
N ILE A 195 0.03 20.85 -15.44
CA ILE A 195 0.73 21.25 -14.22
C ILE A 195 1.15 22.72 -14.30
N ASN A 196 1.79 23.13 -15.40
CA ASN A 196 2.20 24.53 -15.60
C ASN A 196 0.99 25.47 -15.57
N LYS A 197 -0.13 25.10 -16.23
CA LYS A 197 -1.35 25.89 -16.19
C LYS A 197 -1.88 26.06 -14.76
N CYS A 198 -1.86 25.02 -13.93
CA CYS A 198 -2.30 25.11 -12.54
C CYS A 198 -1.36 26.00 -11.69
N LEU A 199 -0.05 25.89 -11.91
CA LEU A 199 0.93 26.76 -11.25
C LEU A 199 0.73 28.23 -11.64
N ASP A 200 0.51 28.51 -12.93
CA ASP A 200 0.18 29.85 -13.42
C ASP A 200 -1.15 30.35 -12.83
N GLY A 201 -2.15 29.47 -12.67
CA GLY A 201 -3.43 29.77 -12.03
C GLY A 201 -3.27 30.19 -10.56
N ILE A 202 -2.39 29.52 -9.80
CA ILE A 202 -2.09 29.88 -8.41
C ILE A 202 -1.43 31.27 -8.34
N ILE A 203 -0.47 31.56 -9.23
CA ILE A 203 0.17 32.88 -9.32
C ILE A 203 -0.88 33.94 -9.65
N SER A 204 -1.72 33.71 -10.66
CA SER A 204 -2.79 34.64 -11.03
C SER A 204 -3.81 34.86 -9.90
N ALA A 205 -4.11 33.83 -9.10
CA ALA A 205 -4.99 33.97 -7.94
C ALA A 205 -4.32 34.86 -6.87
N ALA A 206 -3.03 34.66 -6.60
CA ALA A 206 -2.27 35.51 -5.68
C ALA A 206 -2.21 36.97 -6.14
N ASP A 207 -1.96 37.20 -7.43
CA ASP A 207 -1.89 38.55 -8.02
C ASP A 207 -3.27 39.26 -8.03
N SER A 208 -4.37 38.52 -7.85
CA SER A 208 -5.73 39.09 -7.76
C SER A 208 -6.08 39.66 -6.39
N ILE A 209 -5.21 39.51 -5.39
CA ILE A 209 -5.41 40.04 -4.05
C ILE A 209 -5.24 41.57 -4.08
N ASP A 210 -6.23 42.28 -3.54
CA ASP A 210 -6.22 43.74 -3.45
C ASP A 210 -6.47 44.17 -2.00
N GLU A 211 -5.41 44.61 -1.33
CA GLU A 211 -5.46 45.02 0.07
C GLU A 211 -6.32 46.27 0.30
N LYS A 212 -6.44 47.16 -0.69
CA LYS A 212 -7.24 48.39 -0.59
C LYS A 212 -8.71 48.07 -0.71
N ASN A 213 -9.07 47.23 -1.68
CA ASN A 213 -10.45 46.77 -1.83
C ASN A 213 -10.90 45.94 -0.62
N ASP A 214 -10.05 45.02 -0.12
CA ASP A 214 -10.35 44.24 1.08
C ASP A 214 -10.55 45.15 2.31
N SER A 215 -9.72 46.19 2.46
CA SER A 215 -9.88 47.19 3.53
C SER A 215 -11.18 47.98 3.42
N MET A 216 -11.62 48.33 2.22
CA MET A 216 -12.91 48.97 1.98
C MET A 216 -14.09 48.05 2.37
N VAL A 217 -14.00 46.75 2.07
CA VAL A 217 -14.98 45.75 2.52
C VAL A 217 -15.06 45.71 4.05
N VAL A 218 -13.94 45.84 4.77
CA VAL A 218 -13.94 45.98 6.24
C VAL A 218 -14.69 47.25 6.67
N ILE A 219 -14.35 48.41 6.10
CA ILE A 219 -14.99 49.69 6.45
C ILE A 219 -16.50 49.60 6.21
N GLU A 220 -16.93 49.13 5.04
CA GLU A 220 -18.36 49.00 4.74
C GLU A 220 -19.09 48.05 5.69
N ARG A 221 -18.41 47.00 6.14
CA ARG A 221 -18.96 46.00 7.06
C ARG A 221 -19.09 46.52 8.49
N TYR A 222 -18.15 47.36 8.94
CA TYR A 222 -18.07 47.80 10.34
C TYR A 222 -18.38 49.29 10.55
N LYS A 223 -18.61 50.07 9.49
CA LYS A 223 -19.04 51.47 9.62
C LYS A 223 -20.30 51.52 10.47
N SER A 224 -20.23 52.31 11.54
CA SER A 224 -21.30 52.38 12.54
C SER A 224 -22.44 53.30 12.13
N GLY A 225 -22.22 54.14 11.12
CA GLY A 225 -23.14 55.21 10.71
C GLY A 225 -23.17 56.41 11.67
N PHE A 226 -22.44 56.36 12.78
CA PHE A 226 -22.32 57.49 13.69
C PHE A 226 -21.44 58.58 13.08
N THR A 227 -21.92 59.82 13.15
CA THR A 227 -21.08 61.00 12.90
C THR A 227 -20.30 61.33 14.17
N PRO A 228 -19.07 61.85 14.05
CA PRO A 228 -18.37 62.43 15.19
C PRO A 228 -19.25 63.44 15.92
N PRO A 229 -19.28 63.45 17.27
CA PRO A 229 -20.01 64.47 18.00
C PRO A 229 -19.47 65.86 17.64
N GLY A 230 -20.38 66.83 17.47
CA GLY A 230 -20.00 68.23 17.28
C GLY A 230 -19.45 68.85 18.56
N ASP A 231 -18.99 70.09 18.44
CA ASP A 231 -18.45 70.83 19.58
C ASP A 231 -19.50 70.97 20.69
N ILE A 232 -19.05 70.82 21.94
CA ILE A 232 -19.92 71.00 23.11
C ILE A 232 -20.22 72.50 23.23
N PRO A 233 -21.50 72.93 23.14
CA PRO A 233 -21.83 74.34 23.21
C PRO A 233 -21.55 74.91 24.61
N PHE A 234 -21.18 76.19 24.67
CA PHE A 234 -21.03 76.91 25.94
C PHE A 234 -22.41 77.09 26.60
N ASP A 235 -22.52 76.67 27.86
CA ASP A 235 -23.74 76.83 28.66
C ASP A 235 -23.70 78.18 29.40
N ASP A 236 -24.30 79.20 28.81
CA ASP A 236 -24.35 80.55 29.39
C ASP A 236 -25.42 80.64 30.49
N LEU A 237 -24.97 80.56 31.74
CA LEU A 237 -25.83 80.65 32.93
C LEU A 237 -26.29 82.08 33.26
N SER A 238 -25.86 83.10 32.50
CA SER A 238 -26.18 84.50 32.79
C SER A 238 -27.55 84.97 32.27
N THR A 239 -28.24 84.15 31.45
CA THR A 239 -29.63 84.41 31.00
C THR A 239 -30.66 83.57 31.76
N PRO A 240 -31.71 84.17 32.36
CA PRO A 240 -32.76 83.42 33.05
C PRO A 240 -33.59 82.60 32.04
N ARG A 241 -33.71 81.28 32.29
CA ARG A 241 -34.43 80.32 31.43
C ARG A 241 -35.87 80.79 31.16
N GLN A 242 -36.15 81.20 29.93
CA GLN A 242 -37.52 81.43 29.47
C GLN A 242 -38.16 80.06 29.18
N ASN A 243 -39.20 79.73 29.94
CA ASN A 243 -40.04 78.55 29.71
C ASN A 243 -40.72 78.66 28.35
N GLY A 244 -40.55 77.65 27.50
CA GLY A 244 -41.50 77.30 26.46
C GLY A 244 -40.95 77.33 25.04
N GLU A 245 -40.33 76.24 24.60
CA GLU A 245 -40.65 75.61 23.32
C GLU A 245 -40.06 74.19 23.29
N MET A 246 -40.93 73.19 23.39
CA MET A 246 -40.61 71.80 23.10
C MET A 246 -40.39 71.68 21.58
N THR A 247 -39.13 71.59 21.16
CA THR A 247 -38.76 70.97 19.88
C THR A 247 -38.23 69.56 20.18
N PRO A 248 -38.90 68.49 19.70
CA PRO A 248 -38.48 67.14 19.99
C PRO A 248 -37.40 66.75 18.97
N ASN A 249 -36.10 66.85 19.30
CA ASN A 249 -35.12 66.07 18.55
C ASN A 249 -33.73 65.81 19.16
N HIS A 250 -33.50 65.97 20.47
CA HIS A 250 -32.23 65.50 21.06
C HIS A 250 -32.43 64.80 22.41
N PRO A 251 -31.91 63.57 22.59
CA PRO A 251 -31.88 62.91 23.90
C PRO A 251 -30.90 63.65 24.84
N PRO A 252 -31.10 63.56 26.17
CA PRO A 252 -30.19 64.16 27.13
C PRO A 252 -28.80 63.50 27.05
N LEU A 253 -27.76 64.33 27.02
CA LEU A 253 -26.35 63.92 27.09
C LEU A 253 -26.10 63.15 28.40
N ARG A 254 -26.12 61.82 28.32
CA ARG A 254 -25.51 60.95 29.32
C ARG A 254 -24.00 61.00 29.14
N HIS A 255 -23.30 61.43 30.17
CA HIS A 255 -21.84 61.45 30.25
C HIS A 255 -21.29 60.03 30.48
N ASP A 256 -21.66 59.07 29.63
CA ASP A 256 -21.01 57.76 29.56
C ASP A 256 -19.92 57.83 28.49
N THR A 257 -18.85 58.57 28.79
CA THR A 257 -17.56 58.29 28.16
C THR A 257 -17.23 56.83 28.46
N ILE A 258 -16.76 56.07 27.47
CA ILE A 258 -16.43 54.63 27.50
C ILE A 258 -17.57 53.71 26.98
N LYS A 259 -17.95 53.87 25.71
CA LYS A 259 -17.97 52.74 24.76
C LYS A 259 -17.51 53.25 23.41
N GLY A 260 -16.28 52.88 23.04
CA GLY A 260 -15.61 53.32 21.83
C GLY A 260 -16.40 53.01 20.55
N THR A 261 -15.94 53.62 19.45
CA THR A 261 -16.45 53.62 18.07
C THR A 261 -16.66 52.24 17.39
N ILE A 262 -16.63 51.15 18.15
CA ILE A 262 -16.90 49.78 17.70
C ILE A 262 -18.26 49.34 18.24
N SER A 263 -19.29 49.43 17.41
CA SER A 263 -20.55 48.71 17.65
C SER A 263 -20.36 47.21 17.35
N ALA A 264 -19.62 46.51 18.20
CA ALA A 264 -19.66 45.04 18.25
C ALA A 264 -20.80 44.56 19.17
N SER A 265 -21.98 45.15 19.02
CA SER A 265 -23.19 44.68 19.70
C SER A 265 -23.76 43.49 18.91
N LYS A 266 -23.31 42.27 19.29
CA LYS A 266 -23.64 40.93 18.74
C LYS A 266 -22.65 40.37 17.71
N LEU A 267 -21.41 40.10 18.12
CA LEU A 267 -20.64 39.00 17.54
C LEU A 267 -20.49 37.89 18.59
N LYS A 268 -21.20 36.78 18.39
CA LYS A 268 -20.98 35.55 19.18
C LYS A 268 -19.51 35.17 19.05
N LYS A 269 -18.85 34.99 20.19
CA LYS A 269 -17.50 34.43 20.35
C LYS A 269 -17.35 33.20 19.46
N ARG A 270 -16.71 33.35 18.29
CA ARG A 270 -16.16 32.26 17.46
C ARG A 270 -14.65 32.39 17.53
N GLY A 271 -14.00 31.35 18.02
CA GLY A 271 -12.56 31.30 18.18
C GLY A 271 -11.84 31.55 16.87
N GLY A 272 -10.79 32.37 16.94
CA GLY A 272 -9.86 32.58 15.84
C GLY A 272 -9.01 31.34 15.62
N LEU A 273 -8.85 31.00 14.35
CA LEU A 273 -7.95 29.96 13.85
C LEU A 273 -7.02 30.61 12.82
N PHE A 274 -6.09 31.46 13.29
CA PHE A 274 -4.93 31.90 12.52
C PHE A 274 -3.73 32.00 13.45
N GLY A 275 -2.88 30.97 13.38
CA GLY A 275 -1.67 30.78 14.18
C GLY A 275 -0.85 29.62 13.61
N ILE A 276 -0.32 29.81 12.40
CA ILE A 276 0.56 28.91 11.64
C ILE A 276 1.36 29.89 10.78
N PHE A 277 2.62 30.27 11.04
CA PHE A 277 3.87 29.58 11.41
C PHE A 277 4.67 30.50 12.36
N GLY A 278 5.55 30.11 13.27
CA GLY A 278 6.06 28.85 13.80
C GLY A 278 7.22 29.24 14.73
N SER A 279 7.29 28.70 15.95
CA SER A 279 8.55 28.49 16.67
C SER A 279 8.28 27.71 17.95
N ASN A 280 8.94 26.55 18.06
CA ASN A 280 9.08 25.80 19.28
C ASN A 280 9.69 26.71 20.37
N LYS A 281 8.93 27.04 21.42
CA LYS A 281 9.49 27.49 22.70
C LYS A 281 8.48 27.35 23.84
N ASN A 282 8.80 26.40 24.71
CA ASN A 282 8.53 26.36 26.14
C ASN A 282 7.10 26.57 26.64
N ASN A 283 6.57 25.47 27.19
CA ASN A 283 6.15 25.40 28.59
C ASN A 283 5.45 26.65 29.12
N PHE A 284 4.19 26.86 28.73
CA PHE A 284 3.30 27.71 29.49
C PHE A 284 2.24 26.81 30.13
N SER A 285 2.53 26.41 31.37
CA SER A 285 1.60 25.74 32.25
C SER A 285 0.44 26.70 32.56
N PHE A 286 -0.59 26.69 31.72
CA PHE A 286 -1.89 27.09 32.19
C PHE A 286 -2.50 25.85 32.83
N SER A 287 -2.48 25.83 34.17
CA SER A 287 -3.15 24.85 34.99
C SER A 287 -4.66 24.91 34.71
N GLU A 288 -5.12 24.32 33.61
CA GLU A 288 -6.53 23.96 33.45
C GLU A 288 -6.82 22.94 34.55
N LYS A 289 -7.72 23.28 35.47
CA LYS A 289 -8.28 22.31 36.42
C LYS A 289 -8.99 21.23 35.61
N GLU A 290 -8.31 20.10 35.41
CA GLU A 290 -8.79 18.99 34.58
C GLU A 290 -9.91 18.16 35.23
N ASP A 291 -10.33 18.51 36.44
CA ASP A 291 -11.38 17.78 37.17
C ASP A 291 -12.80 18.26 36.81
N PHE A 292 -12.93 19.31 35.99
CA PHE A 292 -14.20 19.86 35.49
C PHE A 292 -15.24 20.16 36.60
N SER A 293 -14.78 20.35 37.85
CA SER A 293 -15.59 20.54 39.05
C SER A 293 -16.48 21.79 39.01
N ASP A 294 -16.10 22.76 38.18
CA ASP A 294 -16.75 24.07 38.11
C ASP A 294 -17.96 24.06 37.14
N LEU A 295 -18.27 22.92 36.51
CA LEU A 295 -19.36 22.76 35.55
C LEU A 295 -20.56 22.02 36.16
N PRO A 296 -21.81 22.38 35.79
CA PRO A 296 -23.00 21.63 36.20
C PRO A 296 -22.91 20.13 35.83
N PRO A 297 -23.46 19.19 36.63
CA PRO A 297 -23.23 17.75 36.49
C PRO A 297 -23.40 17.20 35.05
N ASN A 298 -24.46 17.60 34.36
CA ASN A 298 -24.72 17.16 32.98
C ASN A 298 -23.76 17.79 31.95
N GLN A 299 -23.25 19.01 32.19
CA GLN A 299 -22.23 19.62 31.33
C GLN A 299 -20.85 19.02 31.60
N ARG A 300 -20.54 18.68 32.85
CA ARG A 300 -19.33 17.97 33.27
C ARG A 300 -19.23 16.61 32.57
N LYS A 301 -20.27 15.77 32.67
CA LYS A 301 -20.34 14.47 31.98
C LYS A 301 -20.15 14.60 30.47
N LYS A 302 -20.85 15.56 29.84
CA LYS A 302 -20.73 15.78 28.38
C LYS A 302 -19.31 16.18 27.96
N ARG A 303 -18.61 16.99 28.76
CA ARG A 303 -17.23 17.41 28.48
C ARG A 303 -16.22 16.29 28.72
N ILE A 304 -16.39 15.51 29.79
CA ILE A 304 -15.55 14.34 30.07
C ILE A 304 -15.74 13.28 28.98
N GLN A 305 -16.97 13.00 28.56
CA GLN A 305 -17.25 12.09 27.45
C GLN A 305 -16.59 12.55 26.14
N GLN A 306 -16.65 13.85 25.83
CA GLN A 306 -15.95 14.39 24.66
C GLN A 306 -14.44 14.19 24.74
N ARG A 307 -13.83 14.29 25.93
CA ARG A 307 -12.41 13.99 26.13
C ARG A 307 -12.10 12.50 25.98
N ILE A 308 -12.97 11.61 26.46
CA ILE A 308 -12.84 10.17 26.24
C ILE A 308 -12.86 9.86 24.74
N ASP A 309 -13.81 10.44 23.99
CA ASP A 309 -13.91 10.22 22.54
C ASP A 309 -12.66 10.74 21.80
N ASP A 310 -12.18 11.94 22.14
CA ASP A 310 -10.96 12.53 21.57
C ASP A 310 -9.71 11.68 21.85
N VAL A 311 -9.53 11.22 23.10
CA VAL A 311 -8.38 10.40 23.51
C VAL A 311 -8.48 9.00 22.89
N THR A 312 -9.68 8.43 22.80
CA THR A 312 -9.92 7.13 22.14
C THR A 312 -9.56 7.19 20.66
N PHE A 313 -9.96 8.27 19.97
CA PHE A 313 -9.60 8.48 18.57
C PHE A 313 -8.07 8.58 18.38
N LYS A 314 -7.39 9.38 19.21
CA LYS A 314 -5.93 9.51 19.18
C LYS A 314 -5.21 8.20 19.50
N LEU A 315 -5.73 7.43 20.47
CA LEU A 315 -5.21 6.12 20.83
C LEU A 315 -5.32 5.14 19.66
N HIS A 316 -6.45 5.15 18.95
CA HIS A 316 -6.64 4.31 17.77
C HIS A 316 -5.67 4.70 16.63
N GLN A 317 -5.52 6.00 16.36
CA GLN A 317 -4.60 6.52 15.36
C GLN A 317 -3.14 6.14 15.66
N GLU A 318 -2.68 6.34 16.91
CA GLU A 318 -1.31 6.01 17.31
C GLU A 318 -1.07 4.49 17.31
N THR A 319 -2.07 3.69 17.67
CA THR A 319 -2.00 2.23 17.58
C THR A 319 -1.83 1.77 16.13
N ALA A 320 -2.61 2.34 15.20
CA ALA A 320 -2.48 2.03 13.77
C ALA A 320 -1.11 2.45 13.21
N ALA A 321 -0.58 3.60 13.65
CA ALA A 321 0.76 4.05 13.28
C ALA A 321 1.85 3.07 13.78
N ARG A 322 1.76 2.62 15.04
CA ARG A 322 2.67 1.60 15.59
C ARG A 322 2.61 0.29 14.82
N ASP A 323 1.42 -0.18 14.46
CA ASP A 323 1.25 -1.43 13.72
C ASP A 323 1.83 -1.33 12.29
N GLY A 324 1.71 -0.15 11.67
CA GLY A 324 2.42 0.16 10.42
C GLY A 324 3.94 0.09 10.57
N LEU A 325 4.50 0.68 11.63
CA LEU A 325 5.93 0.63 11.92
C LEU A 325 6.42 -0.80 12.20
N LEU A 326 5.64 -1.63 12.90
CA LEU A 326 5.95 -3.05 13.11
C LEU A 326 6.00 -3.81 11.79
N LYS A 327 5.06 -3.55 10.88
CA LYS A 327 5.07 -4.17 9.55
C LYS A 327 6.27 -3.72 8.71
N MET A 328 6.68 -2.46 8.81
CA MET A 328 7.91 -1.98 8.17
C MET A 328 9.16 -2.68 8.74
N LYS A 329 9.20 -2.94 10.05
CA LYS A 329 10.27 -3.71 10.69
C LYS A 329 10.37 -5.13 10.15
N GLU A 330 9.24 -5.82 10.03
CA GLU A 330 9.20 -7.17 9.46
C GLU A 330 9.70 -7.18 8.00
N VAL A 331 9.35 -6.16 7.21
CA VAL A 331 9.83 -6.02 5.83
C VAL A 331 11.35 -5.81 5.78
N TYR A 332 11.91 -4.97 6.65
CA TYR A 332 13.36 -4.74 6.73
C TYR A 332 14.11 -5.98 7.25
N GLU A 333 13.53 -6.73 8.19
CA GLU A 333 14.12 -7.99 8.69
C GLU A 333 14.11 -9.09 7.62
N GLY A 334 13.06 -9.15 6.80
CA GLY A 334 12.94 -10.10 5.69
C GLY A 334 13.76 -9.73 4.46
N ASN A 335 14.11 -8.45 4.29
CA ASN A 335 14.89 -7.97 3.16
C ASN A 335 15.83 -6.81 3.53
N PRO A 336 17.12 -7.11 3.82
CA PRO A 336 18.11 -6.10 4.22
C PRO A 336 18.38 -4.99 3.19
N SER A 337 17.96 -5.13 1.94
CA SER A 337 18.13 -4.10 0.91
C SER A 337 17.10 -2.97 0.99
N LEU A 338 16.01 -3.16 1.73
CA LEU A 338 14.91 -2.19 1.83
C LEU A 338 15.07 -1.21 2.98
N GLY A 339 15.91 -1.52 3.96
CA GLY A 339 16.19 -0.65 5.11
C GLY A 339 16.78 -1.42 6.28
N ASP A 340 17.26 -0.68 7.28
CA ASP A 340 17.76 -1.24 8.53
C ASP A 340 16.62 -1.32 9.56
N PRO A 341 16.25 -2.51 10.08
CA PRO A 341 15.26 -2.65 11.15
C PRO A 341 15.56 -1.79 12.38
N MET A 342 16.83 -1.50 12.63
CA MET A 342 17.26 -0.73 13.80
C MET A 342 16.95 0.77 13.64
N SER A 343 16.78 1.28 12.42
CA SER A 343 16.52 2.70 12.16
C SER A 343 15.13 3.16 12.60
N ILE A 344 14.17 2.23 12.78
CA ILE A 344 12.77 2.52 13.13
C ILE A 344 12.42 2.17 14.58
N MET A 345 13.34 1.51 15.30
CA MET A 345 13.15 1.12 16.70
C MET A 345 12.94 2.32 17.63
N GLY A 346 13.60 3.46 17.35
CA GLY A 346 13.38 4.71 18.10
C GLY A 346 11.93 5.20 17.97
N GLN A 347 11.41 5.26 16.74
CA GLN A 347 10.02 5.68 16.47
C GLN A 347 9.00 4.71 17.08
N LEU A 348 9.32 3.42 17.08
CA LEU A 348 8.48 2.38 17.68
C LEU A 348 8.42 2.51 19.21
N ASN A 349 9.54 2.79 19.85
CA ASN A 349 9.61 3.06 21.28
C ASN A 349 8.84 4.34 21.65
N ASP A 350 9.00 5.41 20.88
CA ASP A 350 8.28 6.67 21.10
C ASP A 350 6.76 6.50 20.91
N SER A 351 6.35 5.71 19.92
CA SER A 351 4.92 5.39 19.69
C SER A 351 4.35 4.55 20.83
N CYS A 352 5.10 3.56 21.33
CA CYS A 352 4.72 2.79 22.52
C CYS A 352 4.53 3.68 23.76
N GLN A 353 5.44 4.63 24.01
CA GLN A 353 5.31 5.58 25.14
C GLN A 353 4.09 6.50 24.98
N ARG A 354 3.80 6.97 23.76
CA ARG A 354 2.59 7.77 23.48
C ARG A 354 1.31 6.97 23.71
N ILE A 355 1.26 5.71 23.28
CA ILE A 355 0.13 4.80 23.52
C ILE A 355 -0.10 4.58 25.01
N GLU A 356 0.97 4.38 25.79
CA GLU A 356 0.87 4.20 27.24
C GLU A 356 0.31 5.45 27.93
N LYS A 357 0.79 6.63 27.54
CA LYS A 357 0.27 7.91 28.04
C LYS A 357 -1.21 8.11 27.69
N LEU A 358 -1.60 7.86 26.43
CA LEU A 358 -2.99 7.96 26.00
C LEU A 358 -3.91 6.97 26.73
N ARG A 359 -3.42 5.76 27.03
CA ARG A 359 -4.17 4.78 27.86
C ARG A 359 -4.33 5.26 29.30
N ALA A 360 -3.30 5.86 29.89
CA ALA A 360 -3.38 6.44 31.22
C ALA A 360 -4.37 7.61 31.27
N ASP A 361 -4.34 8.50 30.27
CA ASP A 361 -5.27 9.62 30.15
C ASP A 361 -6.71 9.14 29.94
N LEU A 362 -6.90 8.13 29.09
CA LEU A 362 -8.21 7.51 28.83
C LEU A 362 -8.79 6.91 30.11
N LYS A 363 -7.99 6.16 30.86
CA LYS A 363 -8.39 5.61 32.15
C LYS A 363 -8.76 6.72 33.13
N ARG A 364 -7.95 7.77 33.23
CA ARG A 364 -8.23 8.91 34.11
C ARG A 364 -9.56 9.59 33.78
N TYR A 365 -9.87 9.80 32.49
CA TYR A 365 -11.15 10.40 32.10
C TYR A 365 -12.34 9.45 32.29
N GLN A 366 -12.14 8.13 32.16
CA GLN A 366 -13.16 7.14 32.51
C GLN A 366 -13.45 7.14 34.01
N ASP A 367 -12.41 7.15 34.86
CA ASP A 367 -12.55 7.25 36.31
C ASP A 367 -13.30 8.56 36.70
N LEU A 368 -12.94 9.69 36.06
CA LEU A 368 -13.64 10.98 36.26
C LEU A 368 -15.11 10.96 35.80
N LEU A 369 -15.46 10.14 34.81
CA LEU A 369 -16.84 9.98 34.34
C LEU A 369 -17.65 9.16 35.35
N GLU A 370 -17.07 8.08 35.88
CA GLU A 370 -17.67 7.26 36.93
C GLU A 370 -17.90 8.07 38.22
N ASP A 371 -16.92 8.88 38.63
CA ASP A 371 -17.05 9.81 39.76
C ASP A 371 -18.13 10.89 39.53
N ALA A 372 -18.34 11.30 38.28
CA ALA A 372 -19.41 12.23 37.92
C ALA A 372 -20.80 11.55 37.88
N ASP A 373 -20.86 10.23 37.71
CA ASP A 373 -22.08 9.41 37.80
C ASP A 373 -22.42 9.01 39.26
N GLY A 374 -21.45 9.03 40.17
CA GLY A 374 -21.56 8.60 41.57
C GLY A 374 -22.14 9.57 42.61
N ASP A 375 -23.01 10.51 42.23
CA ASP A 375 -23.73 11.39 43.18
C ASP A 375 -25.24 11.05 43.28
N PRO A 376 -25.66 10.13 44.17
CA PRO A 376 -27.05 9.98 44.54
C PRO A 376 -27.39 10.93 45.70
N GLN A 377 -28.22 11.94 45.39
CA GLN A 377 -28.95 12.71 46.40
C GLN A 377 -29.67 11.77 47.38
N GLY A 378 -29.32 11.90 48.66
CA GLY A 378 -30.07 11.32 49.76
C GLY A 378 -31.28 12.16 50.17
N VAL A 379 -32.34 11.42 50.54
CA VAL A 379 -33.38 11.70 51.56
C VAL A 379 -34.65 12.48 51.16
N GLY A 380 -35.76 11.72 51.00
CA GLY A 380 -36.94 11.85 51.88
C GLY A 380 -38.31 12.19 51.26
N GLY A 381 -39.30 11.28 51.41
CA GLY A 381 -40.72 11.69 51.62
C GLY A 381 -41.85 10.96 50.84
N GLY A 382 -42.29 9.82 51.37
CA GLY A 382 -43.66 9.28 51.49
C GLY A 382 -44.87 9.63 50.57
N ALA A 383 -45.54 8.54 50.15
CA ALA A 383 -47.01 8.28 50.07
C ALA A 383 -47.89 9.08 49.06
N ALA A 384 -48.95 8.56 48.42
CA ALA A 384 -49.56 7.24 48.22
C ALA A 384 -50.70 7.39 47.16
N SER A 385 -51.22 6.24 46.67
CA SER A 385 -52.50 6.00 45.94
C SER A 385 -52.56 6.36 44.43
N GLY A 386 -53.13 5.56 43.52
CA GLY A 386 -53.74 4.23 43.59
C GLY A 386 -54.41 3.84 42.26
N GLY A 387 -54.36 2.54 41.93
CA GLY A 387 -55.45 1.84 41.22
C GLY A 387 -55.34 1.59 39.70
N PRO A 388 -55.91 0.49 39.17
CA PRO A 388 -55.31 -0.31 38.08
C PRO A 388 -56.22 -0.50 36.85
N SER A 389 -55.69 -1.10 35.75
CA SER A 389 -56.38 -2.06 34.84
C SER A 389 -55.45 -2.55 33.71
N THR A 390 -55.46 -3.87 33.48
CA THR A 390 -54.83 -4.63 32.37
C THR A 390 -55.88 -4.92 31.26
N PRO A 391 -55.72 -5.84 30.28
CA PRO A 391 -54.56 -6.36 29.53
C PRO A 391 -54.79 -6.37 27.98
N ASN A 392 -53.77 -6.65 27.15
CA ASN A 392 -53.87 -7.72 26.14
C ASN A 392 -52.51 -8.18 25.54
N ALA A 393 -52.53 -9.42 25.06
CA ALA A 393 -51.46 -10.26 24.49
C ALA A 393 -50.89 -9.73 23.14
N SER A 394 -49.80 -10.23 22.53
CA SER A 394 -49.34 -11.61 22.40
C SER A 394 -48.03 -11.73 21.57
N LEU A 395 -47.32 -12.87 21.76
CA LEU A 395 -46.50 -13.67 20.82
C LEU A 395 -45.13 -13.10 20.32
N ALA A 396 -44.03 -13.86 20.13
CA ALA A 396 -43.47 -15.13 20.60
C ALA A 396 -42.14 -15.39 19.83
N ARG A 397 -41.29 -16.29 20.37
CA ARG A 397 -40.20 -17.09 19.75
C ARG A 397 -38.81 -16.43 19.56
N HIS A 398 -37.66 -17.09 19.76
CA HIS A 398 -37.19 -18.38 20.33
C HIS A 398 -35.67 -18.18 20.61
N HIS A 399 -35.09 -18.63 21.74
CA HIS A 399 -34.19 -19.81 21.89
C HIS A 399 -33.11 -19.97 20.78
N SER A 400 -31.84 -20.31 20.97
CA SER A 400 -30.89 -20.67 22.05
C SER A 400 -29.58 -21.02 21.27
N THR A 401 -28.34 -21.07 21.78
CA THR A 401 -27.75 -22.02 22.73
C THR A 401 -26.23 -21.80 22.66
N VAL A 402 -25.57 -21.81 23.82
CA VAL A 402 -24.13 -21.87 24.05
C VAL A 402 -23.60 -23.27 23.76
N MET A 403 -22.39 -23.43 23.20
CA MET A 403 -21.48 -24.56 23.47
C MET A 403 -20.07 -24.28 22.91
N SER A 404 -19.07 -24.30 23.80
CA SER A 404 -17.64 -24.45 23.47
C SER A 404 -17.31 -25.90 23.13
N PRO A 405 -16.11 -26.19 22.59
CA PRO A 405 -15.28 -27.18 23.27
C PRO A 405 -13.78 -26.89 23.33
N HIS A 406 -13.16 -27.63 24.25
CA HIS A 406 -11.77 -27.69 24.69
C HIS A 406 -10.81 -28.51 23.77
N HIS A 407 -9.51 -28.40 24.11
CA HIS A 407 -8.41 -29.40 23.99
C HIS A 407 -7.64 -29.49 22.65
N ASN A 408 -6.30 -29.71 22.58
CA ASN A 408 -5.22 -29.96 23.55
C ASN A 408 -3.83 -29.90 22.85
N GLY A 409 -2.74 -29.66 23.62
CA GLY A 409 -1.34 -30.08 23.36
C GLY A 409 -0.51 -29.26 22.33
N GLY A 410 0.77 -28.92 22.50
CA GLY A 410 1.79 -29.24 23.51
C GLY A 410 3.16 -29.42 22.83
N GLY A 411 4.22 -28.71 23.28
CA GLY A 411 5.60 -29.22 23.25
C GLY A 411 6.68 -28.54 22.38
N ALA A 412 7.62 -27.87 23.08
CA ALA A 412 9.10 -27.89 22.91
C ALA A 412 9.85 -27.06 21.84
N SER A 413 10.71 -26.15 22.33
CA SER A 413 11.95 -25.57 21.75
C SER A 413 13.17 -26.53 21.97
N PRO A 414 14.47 -26.26 21.60
CA PRO A 414 15.11 -25.04 21.09
C PRO A 414 16.26 -25.18 20.04
N ARG A 415 16.79 -24.00 19.68
CA ARG A 415 18.01 -23.52 18.96
C ARG A 415 19.35 -24.32 18.92
N SER A 416 20.18 -23.90 17.94
CA SER A 416 21.66 -23.91 17.75
C SER A 416 22.17 -24.89 16.65
N SER A 417 23.18 -24.63 15.81
CA SER A 417 24.23 -23.59 15.67
C SER A 417 24.97 -23.72 14.31
N VAL A 418 25.46 -22.58 13.77
CA VAL A 418 26.75 -22.31 13.08
C VAL A 418 27.35 -23.33 12.07
N THR A 419 27.55 -22.91 10.81
CA THR A 419 28.91 -22.80 10.20
C THR A 419 28.88 -22.09 8.84
N SER A 420 29.81 -21.15 8.70
CA SER A 420 30.15 -20.39 7.50
C SER A 420 31.40 -21.01 6.90
N HIS A 421 31.43 -21.26 5.59
CA HIS A 421 32.70 -21.39 4.86
C HIS A 421 32.67 -20.55 3.60
N ARG A 422 33.52 -19.52 3.67
CA ARG A 422 34.01 -18.66 2.61
C ARG A 422 35.08 -19.45 1.83
N THR A 423 35.07 -19.39 0.51
CA THR A 423 36.29 -19.59 -0.29
C THR A 423 36.22 -18.71 -1.52
N SER A 424 37.19 -17.81 -1.61
CA SER A 424 37.49 -17.01 -2.79
C SER A 424 38.19 -17.88 -3.83
N LEU A 425 37.85 -17.69 -5.09
CA LEU A 425 38.74 -17.50 -6.24
C LEU A 425 37.96 -16.83 -7.37
#